data_AF-A0A970TNN7-F1
#
_entry.id   AF-A0A970TNN7-F1
#
_cell.length_a   1.000
_cell.length_b   1.000
_cell.length_c   1.000
_cell.angle_alpha   90.00
_cell.angle_beta   90.00
_cell.angle_gamma   90.00
#
_symmetry.space_group_name_H-M   'P 1'
#
loop_
_entity.id
_entity.type
_entity.pdbx_description
1 polymer ?
#
loop_
_entity_poly.entity_id
_entity_poly.type
_entity_poly.pdbx_seq_one_letter_code
_entity_poly.pdbx_strand_id
1 'polypeptide(L)' 'GQIVVQRTVPALSKLNFCRKGEKSDLATQRYREIVRNLAL' A
#
# COMPACT_ATOMS: atom_id res chain seq x y z
N GLY A 1 -2.26 -2.27 13.54
CA GLY A 1 -0.91 -2.09 12.99
C GLY A 1 -0.96 -1.56 11.56
N GLN A 2 0.12 -0.92 11.10
CA GLN A 2 0.30 -0.41 9.72
C GLN A 2 1.22 -1.34 8.92
N ILE A 3 1.03 -1.41 7.60
CA ILE A 3 1.80 -2.29 6.70
C ILE A 3 2.96 -1.51 6.08
N VAL A 4 4.14 -2.14 6.02
CA VAL A 4 5.32 -1.60 5.34
C VAL A 4 5.12 -1.72 3.83
N VAL A 5 5.29 -0.60 3.12
CA VAL A 5 5.08 -0.57 1.68
C VAL A 5 6.27 -1.22 0.96
N GLN A 6 6.02 -2.25 0.14
CA GLN A 6 7.09 -2.99 -0.57
C GLN A 6 7.41 -2.45 -1.99
N ARG A 7 6.46 -1.78 -2.66
CA ARG A 7 6.53 -1.29 -4.06
C ARG A 7 7.33 -2.21 -5.01
N THR A 8 6.70 -3.29 -5.46
CA THR A 8 7.31 -4.24 -6.40
C THR A 8 7.43 -3.68 -7.82
N VAL A 9 6.59 -2.70 -8.19
CA VAL A 9 6.57 -2.09 -9.53
C VAL A 9 7.29 -0.74 -9.53
N PRO A 10 8.34 -0.53 -10.35
CA PRO A 10 9.11 0.71 -10.40
C PRO A 10 8.27 1.96 -10.69
N ALA A 11 7.22 1.84 -11.50
CA ALA A 11 6.32 2.96 -11.83
C ALA A 11 5.64 3.56 -10.59
N LEU A 12 5.38 2.76 -9.55
CA LEU A 12 4.74 3.23 -8.31
C LEU A 12 5.70 4.07 -7.45
N SER A 13 7.01 4.04 -7.71
CA SER A 13 7.99 4.86 -6.99
C SER A 13 7.75 6.36 -7.14
N LYS A 14 7.13 6.78 -8.25
CA LYS A 14 6.82 8.18 -8.57
C LYS A 14 5.66 8.78 -7.77
N LEU A 15 4.91 7.97 -7.03
CA LEU A 15 3.77 8.43 -6.25
C LEU A 15 4.26 9.03 -4.91
N ASN A 16 3.84 10.26 -4.61
CA ASN A 16 4.32 11.02 -3.44
C ASN A 16 3.68 10.62 -2.10
N PHE A 17 2.56 9.90 -2.10
CA PHE A 17 1.74 9.64 -0.90
C PHE A 17 2.07 8.33 -0.17
N CYS A 18 2.92 7.48 -0.74
CA CYS A 18 3.49 6.32 -0.03
C CYS A 18 4.96 6.18 -0.40
N ARG A 19 5.78 5.51 0.40
CA ARG A 19 7.21 5.33 0.13
C ARG A 19 7.61 3.92 0.48
N LYS A 20 8.47 3.31 -0.36
CA LYS A 20 8.96 1.96 -0.11
C LYS A 20 9.72 1.93 1.23
N GLY A 21 9.47 0.91 2.04
CA GLY A 21 10.09 0.74 3.36
C GLY A 21 9.46 1.58 4.47
N GLU A 22 8.56 2.51 4.14
CA GLU A 22 7.83 3.31 5.11
C GLU A 22 6.42 2.75 5.35
N LYS A 23 5.85 3.06 6.52
CA LYS A 23 4.45 2.79 6.83
C LYS A 23 3.58 3.89 6.24
N SER A 24 2.39 3.54 5.77
CA SER A 24 1.40 4.51 5.28
C SER A 24 0.00 4.08 5.69
N ASP A 25 -0.70 4.96 6.41
CA ASP A 25 -2.08 4.73 6.84
C ASP A 25 -3.02 4.58 5.64
N LEU A 26 -2.93 5.50 4.68
CA LEU A 26 -3.74 5.47 3.47
C LEU A 26 -3.49 4.19 2.66
N ALA A 27 -2.22 3.80 2.46
CA ALA A 27 -1.89 2.56 1.75
C ALA A 27 -2.40 1.32 2.49
N THR A 28 -2.29 1.31 3.83
CA THR A 28 -2.80 0.21 4.66
C THR A 28 -4.32 0.09 4.56
N GLN A 29 -5.04 1.21 4.59
CA GLN A 29 -6.50 1.24 4.46
C GLN A 29 -6.94 0.70 3.10
N ARG A 30 -6.34 1.18 2.01
CA ARG A 30 -6.66 0.72 0.65
C ARG A 30 -6.31 -0.75 0.43
N TYR A 31 -5.18 -1.22 0.97
CA TYR A 31 -4.84 -2.64 0.93
C TYR A 31 -5.92 -3.50 1.61
N ARG A 32 -6.37 -3.11 2.81
CA ARG A 32 -7.44 -3.84 3.53
C ARG A 32 -8.78 -3.81 2.79
N GLU A 33 -9.09 -2.72 2.11
CA GLU A 33 -10.28 -2.63 1.25
C GLU A 33 -10.18 -3.60 0.07
N ILE A 34 -9.07 -3.59 -0.66
CA ILE A 34 -8.85 -4.50 -1.79
C ILE A 34 -8.91 -5.97 -1.33
N VAL A 35 -8.22 -6.32 -0.25
CA VAL A 35 -8.23 -7.69 0.29
C VAL A 35 -9.65 -8.11 0.68
N ARG A 36 -10.43 -7.23 1.32
CA ARG A 36 -11.84 -7.53 1.63
C ARG A 36 -12.68 -7.73 0.37
N ASN A 37 -12.50 -6.90 -0.65
CA ASN A 37 -13.23 -7.03 -1.91
C ASN A 37 -12.84 -8.30 -2.69
N LEU A 38 -11.59 -8.73 -2.60
CA LEU A 38 -11.11 -9.97 -3.19
C LEU A 38 -11.54 -11.23 -2.42
N ALA A 39 -12.02 -11.09 -1.19
CA ALA A 39 -12.26 -12.22 -0.30
C ALA A 39 -13.53 -13.05 -0.62
N LEU A 40 -14.33 -12.68 -1.62
CA LEU A 40 -15.61 -13.32 -2.02
C LEU A 40 -16.64 -13.43 -0.87
#